data_AF-A0A2S6V6D7-F1
#
_entry.id   AF-A0A2S6V6D7-F1
#
_cell.length_a   1.000
_cell.length_b   1.000
_cell.length_c   1.000
_cell.angle_alpha   90.00
_cell.angle_beta   90.00
_cell.angle_gamma   90.00
#
_symmetry.space_group_name_H-M   'P 1'
#
loop_
_entity.id
_entity.type
_entity.pdbx_description
1 polymer ?
#
loop_
_entity_poly.entity_id
_entity_poly.type
_entity_poly.pdbx_seq_one_letter_code
_entity_poly.pdbx_strand_id
1 'polypeptide(L)'
;MKALNNDILFSSLASRTLKIVGVILILAFLLDFVLLLFPFRAQTQAWQINFATQIIDRGTIPMVGTALLLAGYWVENVATNATWTRQAGLNLRFLVLVLASLLGLLFLLLAPLHINNILQARSEAIARINQEVSQAETQLQTQIAAQRTQIRTQISAILQDEQQVNAALQSPQIPEQIRNILQQAREKPEALDQIIDQQLNADTVRNQALEQIQQRRQEVEQRAQEQVQSGIGSGIRSLLLSIGYILIGWTGLRNMNSLPPERPNYTDY
;
A
#
# COMPACT_ATOMS: atom_id res chain seq x y z
N MET A 1 -50.38 34.46 11.25
CA MET A 1 -50.35 33.11 11.87
C MET A 1 -50.04 31.97 10.90
N LYS A 2 -50.28 32.07 9.57
CA LYS A 2 -49.99 30.98 8.61
C LYS A 2 -48.48 30.75 8.33
N ALA A 3 -47.65 31.80 8.40
CA ALA A 3 -46.19 31.70 8.16
C ALA A 3 -45.46 30.91 9.27
N LEU A 4 -45.73 31.22 10.53
CA LEU A 4 -45.14 30.55 11.71
C LEU A 4 -45.36 29.04 11.72
N ASN A 5 -46.49 28.55 11.19
CA ASN A 5 -46.80 27.13 11.19
C ASN A 5 -46.02 26.35 10.11
N ASN A 6 -45.70 27.01 8.98
CA ASN A 6 -44.88 26.40 7.94
C ASN A 6 -43.42 26.26 8.37
N ASP A 7 -42.85 27.27 9.02
CA ASP A 7 -41.44 27.27 9.44
C ASP A 7 -41.14 26.13 10.43
N ILE A 8 -42.07 25.83 11.34
CA ILE A 8 -41.97 24.73 12.31
C ILE A 8 -42.03 23.37 11.60
N LEU A 9 -42.91 23.22 10.59
CA LEU A 9 -43.04 21.98 9.82
C LEU A 9 -41.80 21.71 8.97
N PHE A 10 -41.27 22.72 8.28
CA PHE A 10 -40.03 22.60 7.50
C PHE A 10 -38.83 22.30 8.39
N SER A 11 -38.74 22.91 9.58
CA SER A 11 -37.67 22.65 10.55
C SER A 11 -37.74 21.23 11.13
N SER A 12 -38.94 20.72 11.43
CA SER A 12 -39.14 19.34 11.90
C SER A 12 -38.77 18.31 10.82
N LEU A 13 -39.17 18.54 9.57
CA LEU A 13 -38.82 17.67 8.44
C LEU A 13 -37.32 17.71 8.14
N ALA A 14 -36.70 18.89 8.17
CA ALA A 14 -35.26 19.05 7.99
C ALA A 14 -34.48 18.30 9.08
N SER A 15 -34.84 18.47 10.35
CA SER A 15 -34.22 17.77 11.47
C SER A 15 -34.29 16.24 11.32
N ARG A 16 -35.46 15.70 10.97
CA ARG A 16 -35.64 14.25 10.78
C ARG A 16 -34.80 13.73 9.62
N THR A 17 -34.81 14.43 8.49
CA THR A 17 -34.02 14.07 7.31
C THR A 17 -32.52 14.06 7.64
N LEU A 18 -32.01 15.10 8.29
CA LEU A 18 -30.60 15.20 8.70
C LEU A 18 -30.16 14.03 9.59
N LYS A 19 -30.99 13.66 10.57
CA LYS A 19 -30.72 12.52 11.45
C LYS A 19 -30.73 11.20 10.70
N ILE A 20 -31.75 10.96 9.87
CA ILE A 20 -31.89 9.71 9.10
C ILE A 20 -30.70 9.54 8.15
N VAL A 21 -30.39 10.57 7.36
CA VAL A 21 -29.25 10.54 6.43
C VAL A 21 -27.95 10.34 7.22
N GLY A 22 -27.77 11.04 8.34
CA GLY A 22 -26.61 10.89 9.20
C GLY A 22 -26.42 9.46 9.72
N VAL A 23 -27.50 8.83 10.21
CA VAL A 23 -27.48 7.43 10.66
C VAL A 23 -27.14 6.48 9.51
N ILE A 24 -27.76 6.66 8.35
CA ILE A 24 -27.50 5.80 7.17
C ILE A 24 -26.03 5.85 6.76
N LEU A 25 -25.42 7.04 6.70
CA LEU A 25 -24.01 7.19 6.34
C LEU A 25 -23.07 6.50 7.35
N ILE A 26 -23.37 6.60 8.64
CA ILE A 26 -22.58 5.93 9.69
C ILE A 26 -22.73 4.40 9.57
N LEU A 27 -23.95 3.90 9.40
CA LEU A 27 -24.21 2.46 9.27
C LEU A 27 -23.60 1.88 7.99
N ALA A 28 -23.64 2.60 6.88
CA ALA A 28 -23.01 2.19 5.62
C ALA A 28 -21.50 2.01 5.80
N PHE A 29 -20.83 2.96 6.46
CA PHE A 29 -19.42 2.83 6.79
C PHE A 29 -19.13 1.66 7.73
N LEU A 30 -19.95 1.45 8.76
CA LEU A 30 -19.76 0.33 9.69
C LEU A 30 -19.93 -1.02 8.98
N LEU A 31 -20.87 -1.12 8.05
CA LEU A 31 -21.04 -2.30 7.21
C LEU A 31 -19.79 -2.53 6.35
N ASP A 32 -19.32 -1.51 5.64
CA ASP A 32 -18.09 -1.57 4.85
C ASP A 32 -16.88 -2.00 5.71
N PHE A 33 -16.76 -1.45 6.93
CA PHE A 33 -15.72 -1.80 7.88
C PHE A 33 -15.76 -3.28 8.26
N VAL A 34 -16.96 -3.80 8.55
CA VAL A 34 -17.15 -5.23 8.85
C VAL A 34 -16.82 -6.10 7.65
N LEU A 35 -17.24 -5.71 6.44
CA LEU A 35 -16.93 -6.45 5.22
C LEU A 35 -15.42 -6.50 4.94
N LEU A 36 -14.73 -5.39 5.18
CA LEU A 36 -13.27 -5.28 4.99
C LEU A 36 -12.46 -6.15 5.95
N LEU A 37 -13.01 -6.46 7.13
CA LEU A 37 -12.38 -7.37 8.08
C LEU A 37 -12.29 -8.81 7.56
N PHE A 38 -13.04 -9.20 6.53
CA PHE A 38 -13.04 -10.56 6.00
C PHE A 38 -12.26 -10.69 4.67
N PRO A 39 -11.30 -11.62 4.54
CA PRO A 39 -10.78 -12.50 5.58
C PRO A 39 -9.82 -11.75 6.52
N PHE A 40 -9.93 -12.00 7.84
CA PHE A 40 -9.09 -11.31 8.83
C PHE A 40 -7.66 -11.85 8.75
N ARG A 41 -6.74 -11.04 8.20
CA ARG A 41 -5.33 -11.42 7.98
C ARG A 41 -4.36 -10.36 8.53
N ALA A 42 -4.59 -9.94 9.77
CA ALA A 42 -3.78 -8.93 10.45
C ALA A 42 -2.29 -9.26 10.55
N GLN A 43 -1.86 -10.49 10.29
CA GLN A 43 -0.46 -10.89 10.27
C GLN A 43 0.25 -10.52 8.97
N THR A 44 -0.48 -10.26 7.88
CA THR A 44 0.12 -9.94 6.58
C THR A 44 0.17 -8.44 6.35
N GLN A 45 1.34 -7.93 6.00
CA GLN A 45 1.56 -6.52 5.68
C GLN A 45 0.64 -6.03 4.56
N ALA A 46 0.43 -6.86 3.53
CA ALA A 46 -0.49 -6.55 2.42
C ALA A 46 -1.93 -6.32 2.91
N TRP A 47 -2.44 -7.13 3.84
CA TRP A 47 -3.76 -6.91 4.41
C TRP A 47 -3.80 -5.62 5.24
N GLN A 48 -2.79 -5.39 6.09
CA GLN A 48 -2.73 -4.19 6.93
C GLN A 48 -2.69 -2.90 6.09
N ILE A 49 -1.93 -2.88 4.99
CA ILE A 49 -1.87 -1.76 4.05
C ILE A 49 -3.23 -1.56 3.39
N ASN A 50 -3.82 -2.60 2.79
CA ASN A 50 -5.11 -2.49 2.11
C ASN A 50 -6.24 -2.08 3.05
N PHE A 51 -6.25 -2.62 4.27
CA PHE A 51 -7.22 -2.26 5.29
C PHE A 51 -7.08 -0.79 5.67
N ALA A 52 -5.87 -0.35 6.01
CA ALA A 52 -5.59 1.04 6.40
C ALA A 52 -6.00 2.01 5.29
N THR A 53 -5.56 1.78 4.04
CA THR A 53 -5.89 2.63 2.89
C THR A 53 -7.40 2.77 2.70
N GLN A 54 -8.14 1.65 2.67
CA GLN A 54 -9.60 1.68 2.44
C GLN A 54 -10.37 2.34 3.59
N ILE A 55 -9.97 2.10 4.85
CA ILE A 55 -10.60 2.74 6.00
C ILE A 55 -10.33 4.25 6.04
N ILE A 56 -9.09 4.67 5.72
CA ILE A 56 -8.73 6.09 5.64
C ILE A 56 -9.52 6.77 4.51
N ASP A 57 -9.55 6.20 3.31
CA ASP A 57 -10.21 6.82 2.16
C ASP A 57 -11.73 6.97 2.34
N ARG A 58 -12.37 6.05 3.08
CA ARG A 58 -13.81 6.10 3.38
C ARG A 58 -14.13 6.80 4.70
N GLY A 59 -13.13 7.17 5.50
CA GLY A 59 -13.31 7.72 6.84
C GLY A 59 -14.06 9.06 6.90
N THR A 60 -14.12 9.80 5.79
CA THR A 60 -14.88 11.05 5.67
C THR A 60 -16.39 10.82 5.65
N ILE A 61 -16.87 9.68 5.13
CA ILE A 61 -18.30 9.36 5.02
C ILE A 61 -18.99 9.37 6.41
N PRO A 62 -18.52 8.60 7.41
CA PRO A 62 -19.10 8.64 8.75
C PRO A 62 -18.95 10.00 9.41
N MET A 63 -17.93 10.79 9.07
CA MET A 63 -17.73 12.13 9.65
C MET A 63 -18.83 13.08 9.18
N VAL A 64 -19.13 13.08 7.88
CA VAL A 64 -20.28 13.82 7.33
C VAL A 64 -21.58 13.32 7.97
N GLY A 65 -21.72 12.01 8.14
CA GLY A 65 -22.86 11.41 8.85
C GLY A 65 -23.01 11.95 10.28
N THR A 66 -21.91 12.02 11.05
CA THR A 66 -21.91 12.58 12.40
C THR A 66 -22.29 14.06 12.40
N ALA A 67 -21.77 14.85 11.46
CA ALA A 67 -22.07 16.28 11.35
C ALA A 67 -23.54 16.53 11.04
N LEU A 68 -24.12 15.79 10.08
CA LEU A 68 -25.54 15.89 9.73
C LEU A 68 -26.43 15.49 10.89
N LEU A 69 -26.09 14.40 11.59
CA LEU A 69 -26.83 13.91 12.74
C LEU A 69 -26.84 14.95 13.88
N LEU A 70 -25.69 15.51 14.22
CA LEU A 70 -25.57 16.55 15.24
C LEU A 70 -26.29 17.85 14.82
N ALA A 71 -26.19 18.25 13.56
CA ALA A 71 -26.91 19.41 13.02
C ALA A 71 -28.43 19.21 13.07
N GLY A 72 -28.93 18.00 12.76
CA GLY A 72 -30.35 17.67 12.87
C GLY A 72 -30.87 17.80 14.29
N TYR A 73 -30.07 17.41 15.28
CA TYR A 73 -30.38 17.62 16.68
C TYR A 73 -30.31 19.08 17.13
N TRP A 74 -29.39 19.86 16.58
CA TRP A 74 -29.33 21.30 16.82
C TRP A 74 -30.57 22.03 16.29
N VAL A 75 -30.99 21.73 15.06
CA VAL A 75 -32.20 22.30 14.42
C VAL A 75 -33.46 22.03 15.25
N GLU A 76 -33.61 20.79 15.75
CA GLU A 76 -34.74 20.42 16.61
C GLU A 76 -34.77 21.23 17.91
N ASN A 77 -33.61 21.40 18.56
CA ASN A 77 -33.52 22.13 19.83
C ASN A 77 -33.89 23.61 19.63
N VAL A 78 -33.42 24.24 18.54
CA VAL A 78 -33.73 25.66 18.22
C VAL A 78 -35.20 25.85 17.89
N ALA A 79 -35.81 24.91 17.16
CA ALA A 79 -37.19 25.05 16.68
C ALA A 79 -38.25 24.81 17.77
N THR A 80 -37.95 23.98 18.76
CA THR A 80 -38.93 23.55 19.77
C THR A 80 -38.81 24.29 21.09
N ASN A 81 -37.75 25.10 21.31
CA ASN A 81 -37.39 25.67 22.62
C ASN A 81 -37.44 24.62 23.76
N ALA A 82 -37.35 23.33 23.42
CA ALA A 82 -37.48 22.27 24.38
C ALA A 82 -36.22 22.28 25.24
N THR A 83 -36.40 22.58 26.54
CA THR A 83 -35.38 22.29 27.54
C THR A 83 -35.04 20.81 27.48
N TRP A 84 -33.76 20.51 27.67
CA TRP A 84 -33.16 19.20 27.47
C TRP A 84 -33.82 18.18 28.39
N THR A 85 -34.94 17.60 27.97
CA THR A 85 -35.55 16.49 28.68
C THR A 85 -34.58 15.33 28.51
N ARG A 86 -33.92 14.95 29.60
CA ARG A 86 -33.12 13.72 29.71
C ARG A 86 -34.06 12.55 29.43
N GLN A 87 -34.28 12.21 28.17
CA GLN A 87 -34.80 10.88 27.85
C GLN A 87 -33.71 9.89 28.21
N ALA A 88 -33.94 9.16 29.32
CA ALA A 88 -33.08 8.15 29.93
C ALA A 88 -32.97 6.85 29.10
N GLY A 89 -32.80 6.98 27.78
CA GLY A 89 -32.47 5.88 26.87
C GLY A 89 -31.05 6.01 26.33
N LEU A 90 -30.56 5.00 25.60
CA LEU A 90 -29.33 5.05 24.81
C LEU A 90 -29.38 6.29 23.89
N ASN A 91 -28.79 7.40 24.35
CA ASN A 91 -28.84 8.65 23.63
C ASN A 91 -27.95 8.51 22.40
N LEU A 92 -28.56 8.41 21.23
CA LEU A 92 -27.85 8.24 19.95
C LEU A 92 -26.77 9.31 19.76
N ARG A 93 -26.98 10.53 20.28
CA ARG A 93 -25.96 11.59 20.32
C ARG A 93 -24.71 11.14 21.07
N PHE A 94 -24.87 10.58 22.27
CA PHE A 94 -23.77 10.08 23.09
C PHE A 94 -23.04 8.94 22.38
N LEU A 95 -23.77 7.97 21.82
CA LEU A 95 -23.16 6.86 21.08
C LEU A 95 -22.34 7.33 19.88
N VAL A 96 -22.85 8.29 19.11
CA VAL A 96 -22.15 8.86 17.96
C VAL A 96 -20.90 9.62 18.38
N LEU A 97 -20.93 10.31 19.52
CA LEU A 97 -19.76 11.02 20.04
C LEU A 97 -18.68 10.07 20.57
N VAL A 98 -19.07 8.99 21.27
CA VAL A 98 -18.16 7.93 21.67
C VAL A 98 -17.56 7.25 20.44
N LEU A 99 -18.39 6.93 19.44
CA LEU A 99 -17.93 6.37 18.17
C LEU A 99 -16.94 7.31 17.47
N ALA A 100 -17.22 8.62 17.44
CA ALA A 100 -16.31 9.62 16.87
C ALA A 100 -14.96 9.62 17.60
N SER A 101 -14.94 9.60 18.94
CA SER A 101 -13.69 9.49 19.71
C SER A 101 -12.92 8.20 19.42
N LEU A 102 -13.62 7.06 19.30
CA LEU A 102 -12.99 5.78 18.97
C LEU A 102 -12.41 5.78 17.54
N LEU A 103 -13.14 6.30 16.56
CA LEU A 103 -12.65 6.47 15.20
C LEU A 103 -11.45 7.41 15.15
N GLY A 104 -11.47 8.51 15.90
CA GLY A 104 -10.35 9.43 15.99
C GLY A 104 -9.08 8.73 16.48
N LEU A 105 -9.19 7.94 17.54
CA LEU A 105 -8.07 7.15 18.07
C LEU A 105 -7.63 6.06 17.07
N LEU A 106 -8.56 5.40 16.38
CA LEU A 106 -8.26 4.43 15.34
C LEU A 106 -7.45 5.06 14.20
N PHE A 107 -7.88 6.21 13.66
CA PHE A 107 -7.15 6.91 12.60
C PHE A 107 -5.79 7.45 13.08
N LEU A 108 -5.68 7.83 14.35
CA LEU A 108 -4.40 8.22 14.93
C LEU A 108 -3.40 7.06 14.95
N LEU A 109 -3.85 5.86 15.31
CA LEU A 109 -3.03 4.64 15.35
C LEU A 109 -2.71 4.10 13.95
N LEU A 110 -3.64 4.22 13.00
CA LEU A 110 -3.44 3.78 11.62
C LEU A 110 -2.33 4.56 10.92
N ALA A 111 -2.13 5.85 11.25
CA ALA A 111 -1.11 6.67 10.61
C ALA A 111 0.33 6.11 10.77
N PRO A 112 0.86 5.92 12.00
CA PRO A 112 2.21 5.36 12.17
C PRO A 112 2.30 3.91 11.69
N LEU A 113 1.23 3.11 11.88
CA LEU A 113 1.21 1.72 11.43
C LEU A 113 1.30 1.61 9.90
N HIS A 114 0.53 2.41 9.17
CA HIS A 114 0.50 2.41 7.71
C HIS A 114 1.86 2.83 7.14
N ILE A 115 2.46 3.89 7.67
CA ILE A 115 3.79 4.37 7.24
C ILE A 115 4.86 3.32 7.51
N ASN A 116 4.89 2.73 8.72
CA ASN A 116 5.88 1.71 9.06
C ASN A 116 5.77 0.48 8.14
N ASN A 117 4.55 0.05 7.85
CA ASN A 117 4.32 -1.06 6.93
C ASN A 117 4.76 -0.75 5.51
N ILE A 118 4.51 0.43 4.98
CA ILE A 118 4.96 0.79 3.63
C ILE A 118 6.50 0.86 3.56
N LEU A 119 7.14 1.39 4.60
CA LEU A 119 8.60 1.44 4.68
C LEU A 119 9.23 0.05 4.74
N GLN A 120 8.65 -0.85 5.53
CA GLN A 120 9.06 -2.26 5.59
C GLN A 120 8.87 -2.93 4.22
N ALA A 121 7.71 -2.74 3.56
CA ALA A 121 7.43 -3.32 2.25
C ALA A 121 8.45 -2.85 1.20
N ARG A 122 8.82 -1.57 1.23
CA ARG A 122 9.90 -1.02 0.40
C ARG A 122 11.24 -1.69 0.71
N SER A 123 11.60 -1.82 1.98
CA SER A 123 12.87 -2.44 2.38
C SER A 123 12.93 -3.90 1.93
N GLU A 124 11.84 -4.65 2.07
CA GLU A 124 11.75 -6.03 1.60
C GLU A 124 11.83 -6.12 0.07
N ALA A 125 11.14 -5.25 -0.66
CA ALA A 125 11.20 -5.22 -2.12
C ALA A 125 12.63 -4.96 -2.62
N ILE A 126 13.32 -3.98 -2.02
CA ILE A 126 14.71 -3.64 -2.34
C ILE A 126 15.66 -4.80 -1.95
N ALA A 127 15.46 -5.42 -0.80
CA ALA A 127 16.27 -6.56 -0.37
C ALA A 127 16.10 -7.76 -1.31
N ARG A 128 14.86 -8.09 -1.70
CA ARG A 128 14.53 -9.17 -2.63
C ARG A 128 15.16 -8.93 -4.00
N ILE A 129 15.00 -7.74 -4.59
CA ILE A 129 15.58 -7.47 -5.91
C ILE A 129 17.11 -7.49 -5.87
N ASN A 130 17.75 -7.02 -4.79
CA ASN A 130 19.21 -7.11 -4.65
C ASN A 130 19.69 -8.56 -4.55
N GLN A 131 18.93 -9.43 -3.87
CA GLN A 131 19.23 -10.87 -3.83
C GLN A 131 19.03 -11.53 -5.21
N GLU A 132 17.94 -11.22 -5.90
CA GLU A 132 17.66 -11.72 -7.25
C GLU A 132 18.74 -11.30 -8.25
N VAL A 133 19.16 -10.03 -8.21
CA VAL A 133 20.27 -9.48 -9.01
C VAL A 133 21.55 -10.27 -8.74
N SER A 134 21.94 -10.42 -7.47
CA SER A 134 23.18 -11.13 -7.11
C SER A 134 23.17 -12.60 -7.53
N GLN A 135 22.02 -13.28 -7.39
CA GLN A 135 21.84 -14.66 -7.84
C GLN A 135 21.90 -14.76 -9.36
N ALA A 136 21.23 -13.85 -10.09
CA ALA A 136 21.24 -13.82 -11.55
C ALA A 136 22.64 -13.56 -12.11
N GLU A 137 23.40 -12.62 -11.53
CA GLU A 137 24.78 -12.35 -11.89
C GLU A 137 25.68 -13.58 -11.68
N THR A 138 25.53 -14.26 -10.54
CA THR A 138 26.31 -15.46 -10.23
C THR A 138 25.97 -16.61 -11.19
N GLN A 139 24.68 -16.82 -11.47
CA GLN A 139 24.23 -17.84 -12.42
C GLN A 139 24.73 -17.55 -13.83
N LEU A 140 24.66 -16.30 -14.28
CA LEU A 140 25.15 -15.88 -15.59
C LEU A 140 26.66 -16.10 -15.71
N GLN A 141 27.44 -15.70 -14.69
CA GLN A 141 28.88 -15.90 -14.68
C GLN A 141 29.25 -17.39 -14.68
N THR A 142 28.50 -18.22 -13.96
CA THR A 142 28.69 -19.68 -13.94
C THR A 142 28.36 -20.30 -15.30
N GLN A 143 27.28 -19.88 -15.97
CA GLN A 143 26.90 -20.36 -17.29
C GLN A 143 27.95 -20.00 -18.35
N ILE A 144 28.40 -18.74 -18.37
CA ILE A 144 29.46 -18.29 -19.29
C ILE A 144 30.76 -19.05 -19.04
N ALA A 145 31.16 -19.22 -17.77
CA ALA A 145 32.36 -19.98 -17.43
C ALA A 145 32.27 -21.45 -17.85
N ALA A 146 31.14 -22.11 -17.60
CA ALA A 146 30.91 -23.50 -18.02
C ALA A 146 30.95 -23.66 -19.54
N GLN A 147 30.30 -22.75 -20.27
CA GLN A 147 30.32 -22.74 -21.74
C GLN A 147 31.74 -22.52 -22.29
N ARG A 148 32.48 -21.57 -21.69
CA ARG A 148 33.88 -21.32 -22.04
C ARG A 148 34.75 -22.56 -21.82
N THR A 149 34.64 -23.20 -20.65
CA THR A 149 35.39 -24.43 -20.35
C THR A 149 35.03 -25.54 -21.34
N GLN A 150 33.75 -25.75 -21.62
CA GLN A 150 33.30 -26.77 -22.56
C GLN A 150 33.84 -26.54 -23.98
N ILE A 151 33.87 -25.29 -24.46
CA ILE A 151 34.43 -24.96 -25.78
C ILE A 151 35.95 -25.12 -25.78
N ARG A 152 36.62 -24.63 -24.73
CA ARG A 152 38.07 -24.78 -24.57
C ARG A 152 38.49 -26.25 -24.63
N THR A 153 37.84 -27.12 -23.87
CA THR A 153 38.16 -28.55 -23.84
C THR A 153 37.95 -29.23 -25.19
N GLN A 154 36.85 -28.91 -25.89
CA GLN A 154 36.58 -29.44 -27.24
C GLN A 154 37.64 -29.00 -28.24
N ILE A 155 37.97 -27.70 -28.26
CA ILE A 155 38.93 -27.16 -29.21
C ILE A 155 40.36 -27.63 -28.89
N SER A 156 40.75 -27.70 -27.62
CA SER A 156 42.07 -28.21 -27.24
C SER A 156 42.26 -29.69 -27.64
N ALA A 157 41.20 -30.49 -27.57
CA ALA A 157 41.26 -31.90 -28.00
C ALA A 157 41.44 -32.01 -29.52
N ILE A 158 40.73 -31.19 -30.30
CA ILE A 158 40.85 -31.15 -31.76
C ILE A 158 42.24 -30.66 -32.18
N LEU A 159 42.80 -29.64 -31.51
CA LEU A 159 44.11 -29.05 -31.83
C LEU A 159 45.30 -29.99 -31.56
N GLN A 160 45.13 -31.08 -30.82
CA GLN A 160 46.19 -32.06 -30.57
C GLN A 160 46.52 -32.92 -31.80
N ASP A 161 45.61 -33.02 -32.76
CA ASP A 161 45.76 -33.88 -33.94
C ASP A 161 45.46 -33.10 -35.22
N GLU A 162 46.49 -32.88 -36.04
CA GLU A 162 46.40 -32.09 -37.27
C GLU A 162 45.42 -32.70 -38.30
N GLN A 163 45.21 -34.02 -38.28
CA GLN A 163 44.19 -34.66 -39.12
C GLN A 163 42.78 -34.34 -38.64
N GLN A 164 42.55 -34.25 -37.33
CA GLN A 164 41.25 -33.88 -36.74
C GLN A 164 40.93 -32.42 -36.97
N VAL A 165 41.92 -31.52 -36.93
CA VAL A 165 41.74 -30.11 -37.28
C VAL A 165 41.24 -29.96 -38.71
N ASN A 166 41.90 -30.62 -39.69
CA ASN A 166 41.49 -30.54 -41.10
C ASN A 166 40.11 -31.16 -41.34
N ALA A 167 39.79 -32.28 -40.69
CA ALA A 167 38.47 -32.90 -40.77
C ALA A 167 37.37 -32.01 -40.14
N ALA A 168 37.65 -31.36 -39.01
CA ALA A 168 36.72 -30.44 -38.34
C ALA A 168 36.44 -29.20 -39.19
N LEU A 169 37.46 -28.62 -39.83
CA LEU A 169 37.30 -27.45 -40.70
C LEU A 169 36.50 -27.74 -41.98
N GLN A 170 36.60 -28.96 -42.52
CA GLN A 170 35.86 -29.42 -43.70
C GLN A 170 34.46 -29.93 -43.38
N SER A 171 34.14 -30.16 -42.11
CA SER A 171 32.83 -30.66 -41.70
C SER A 171 31.74 -29.58 -41.86
N PRO A 172 30.64 -29.86 -42.58
CA PRO A 172 29.50 -28.97 -42.69
C PRO A 172 28.70 -28.80 -41.37
N GLN A 173 28.95 -29.68 -40.40
CA GLN A 173 28.18 -29.74 -39.15
C GLN A 173 28.75 -28.84 -38.05
N ILE A 174 29.92 -28.24 -38.25
CA ILE A 174 30.53 -27.34 -37.27
C ILE A 174 29.99 -25.91 -37.44
N PRO A 175 29.48 -25.28 -36.36
CA PRO A 175 29.07 -23.88 -36.39
C PRO A 175 30.19 -22.94 -36.84
N GLU A 176 29.87 -21.93 -37.64
CA GLU A 176 30.86 -20.95 -38.18
C GLU A 176 31.72 -20.30 -37.08
N GLN A 177 31.15 -20.06 -35.90
CA GLN A 177 31.87 -19.53 -34.74
C GLN A 177 33.01 -20.46 -34.30
N ILE A 178 32.77 -21.77 -34.22
CA ILE A 178 33.79 -22.75 -33.83
C ILE A 178 34.83 -22.92 -34.93
N ARG A 179 34.43 -22.83 -36.20
CA ARG A 179 35.37 -22.87 -37.33
C ARG A 179 36.36 -21.71 -37.27
N ASN A 180 35.88 -20.51 -36.97
CA ASN A 180 36.73 -19.33 -36.81
C ASN A 180 37.66 -19.43 -35.58
N ILE A 181 37.19 -19.99 -34.45
CA ILE A 181 38.06 -20.25 -33.29
C ILE A 181 39.17 -21.23 -33.68
N LEU A 182 38.84 -22.33 -34.36
CA LEU A 182 39.80 -23.36 -34.77
C LEU A 182 40.87 -22.82 -35.74
N GLN A 183 40.49 -22.00 -36.71
CA GLN A 183 41.44 -21.38 -37.65
C GLN A 183 42.42 -20.45 -36.93
N GLN A 184 41.93 -19.57 -36.07
CA GLN A 184 42.77 -18.61 -35.34
C GLN A 184 43.64 -19.30 -34.28
N ALA A 185 43.10 -20.30 -33.59
CA ALA A 185 43.85 -21.06 -32.59
C ALA A 185 44.93 -21.96 -33.19
N ARG A 186 44.78 -22.38 -34.46
CA ARG A 186 45.84 -23.08 -35.21
C ARG A 186 47.06 -22.17 -35.43
N GLU A 187 46.83 -20.90 -35.76
CA GLU A 187 47.90 -19.92 -35.99
C GLU A 187 48.55 -19.45 -34.68
N LYS A 188 47.76 -19.34 -33.60
CA LYS A 188 48.21 -18.87 -32.28
C LYS A 188 47.60 -19.71 -31.14
N PRO A 189 48.15 -20.89 -30.86
CA PRO A 189 47.62 -21.79 -29.82
C PRO A 189 47.69 -21.19 -28.41
N GLU A 190 48.68 -20.34 -28.14
CA GLU A 190 48.85 -19.65 -26.85
C GLU A 190 47.74 -18.61 -26.57
N ALA A 191 47.03 -18.14 -27.61
CA ALA A 191 45.97 -17.14 -27.50
C ALA A 191 44.56 -17.74 -27.49
N LEU A 192 44.41 -19.07 -27.41
CA LEU A 192 43.11 -19.76 -27.47
C LEU A 192 42.09 -19.18 -26.49
N ASP A 193 42.50 -18.86 -25.27
CA ASP A 193 41.62 -18.29 -24.24
C ASP A 193 41.07 -16.90 -24.64
N GLN A 194 41.89 -16.06 -25.28
CA GLN A 194 41.49 -14.73 -25.75
C GLN A 194 40.61 -14.80 -26.99
N ILE A 195 40.90 -15.76 -27.88
CA ILE A 195 40.12 -16.01 -29.10
C ILE A 195 38.71 -16.48 -28.73
N ILE A 196 38.59 -17.43 -27.79
CA ILE A 196 37.30 -17.89 -27.28
C ILE A 196 36.52 -16.71 -26.70
N ASP A 197 37.13 -15.88 -25.86
CA ASP A 197 36.44 -14.72 -25.23
C ASP A 197 35.95 -13.71 -26.28
N GLN A 198 36.75 -13.39 -27.29
CA GLN A 198 36.36 -12.49 -28.39
C GLN A 198 35.21 -13.06 -29.23
N GLN A 199 35.26 -14.35 -29.58
CA GLN A 199 34.26 -14.97 -30.46
C GLN A 199 32.99 -15.39 -29.73
N LEU A 200 33.05 -15.66 -28.42
CA LEU A 200 31.85 -15.93 -27.62
C LEU A 200 30.98 -14.70 -27.43
N ASN A 201 31.49 -13.49 -27.70
CA ASN A 201 30.79 -12.25 -27.37
C ASN A 201 30.33 -12.25 -25.90
N ALA A 202 31.13 -12.87 -25.03
CA ALA A 202 30.75 -13.09 -23.63
C ALA A 202 30.47 -11.77 -22.91
N ASP A 203 31.24 -10.73 -23.23
CA ASP A 203 31.07 -9.40 -22.67
C ASP A 203 29.78 -8.72 -23.14
N THR A 204 29.38 -8.87 -24.41
CA THR A 204 28.13 -8.28 -24.91
C THR A 204 26.90 -8.98 -24.35
N VAL A 205 26.90 -10.32 -24.29
CA VAL A 205 25.81 -11.09 -23.64
C VAL A 205 25.74 -10.74 -22.16
N ARG A 206 26.89 -10.64 -21.48
CA ARG A 206 26.98 -10.23 -20.09
C ARG A 206 26.46 -8.82 -19.88
N ASN A 207 26.91 -7.84 -20.67
CA ASN A 207 26.52 -6.44 -20.52
C ASN A 207 25.03 -6.25 -20.80
N GLN A 208 24.47 -6.91 -21.82
CA GLN A 208 23.02 -6.86 -22.08
C GLN A 208 22.20 -7.45 -20.94
N ALA A 209 22.64 -8.58 -20.37
CA ALA A 209 21.96 -9.18 -19.22
C ALA A 209 22.07 -8.29 -17.98
N LEU A 210 23.24 -7.70 -17.72
CA LEU A 210 23.46 -6.76 -16.62
C LEU A 210 22.61 -5.50 -16.77
N GLU A 211 22.49 -4.94 -17.98
CA GLU A 211 21.62 -3.80 -18.25
C GLU A 211 20.17 -4.12 -17.94
N GLN A 212 19.65 -5.28 -18.37
CA GLN A 212 18.29 -5.71 -18.05
C GLN A 212 18.07 -5.89 -16.55
N ILE A 213 19.05 -6.46 -15.85
CA ILE A 213 19.02 -6.65 -14.39
C ILE A 213 19.03 -5.29 -13.68
N GLN A 214 19.84 -4.33 -14.14
CA GLN A 214 19.87 -2.97 -13.62
C GLN A 214 18.57 -2.21 -13.88
N GLN A 215 18.00 -2.34 -15.08
CA GLN A 215 16.70 -1.74 -15.41
C GLN A 215 15.60 -2.26 -14.49
N ARG A 216 15.51 -3.58 -14.29
CA ARG A 216 14.56 -4.18 -13.34
C ARG A 216 14.75 -3.66 -11.92
N ARG A 217 16.00 -3.53 -11.48
CA ARG A 217 16.32 -2.95 -10.16
C ARG A 217 15.82 -1.51 -10.06
N GLN A 218 16.10 -0.67 -11.06
CA GLN A 218 15.65 0.72 -11.10
C GLN A 218 14.11 0.81 -11.10
N GLU A 219 13.41 -0.03 -11.87
CA GLU A 219 11.95 -0.08 -11.89
C GLU A 219 11.36 -0.45 -10.51
N VAL A 220 11.95 -1.43 -9.82
CA VAL A 220 11.51 -1.82 -8.47
C VAL A 220 11.77 -0.70 -7.47
N GLU A 221 12.94 -0.06 -7.53
CA GLU A 221 13.28 1.09 -6.68
C GLU A 221 12.31 2.27 -6.92
N GLN A 222 11.99 2.57 -8.17
CA GLN A 222 11.03 3.62 -8.55
C GLN A 222 9.62 3.31 -8.03
N ARG A 223 9.09 2.10 -8.29
CA ARG A 223 7.78 1.68 -7.79
C ARG A 223 7.70 1.71 -6.27
N ALA A 224 8.76 1.26 -5.59
CA ALA A 224 8.82 1.31 -4.13
C ALA A 224 8.86 2.76 -3.60
N GLN A 225 9.46 3.69 -4.34
CA GLN A 225 9.45 5.12 -4.01
C GLN A 225 8.07 5.75 -4.21
N GLU A 226 7.37 5.43 -5.31
CA GLU A 226 6.00 5.87 -5.57
C GLU A 226 5.01 5.37 -4.49
N GLN A 227 5.18 4.12 -4.05
CA GLN A 227 4.41 3.55 -2.93
C GLN A 227 4.64 4.30 -1.62
N VAL A 228 5.87 4.74 -1.34
CA VAL A 228 6.16 5.57 -0.16
C VAL A 228 5.51 6.94 -0.28
N GLN A 229 5.60 7.59 -1.45
CA GLN A 229 5.02 8.92 -1.66
C GLN A 229 3.49 8.90 -1.49
N SER A 230 2.81 7.95 -2.13
CA SER A 230 1.36 7.75 -1.97
C SER A 230 0.98 7.35 -0.53
N GLY A 231 1.82 6.55 0.11
CA GLY A 231 1.69 6.14 1.51
C GLY A 231 1.75 7.29 2.51
N ILE A 232 2.66 8.24 2.32
CA ILE A 232 2.75 9.47 3.13
C ILE A 232 1.46 10.30 3.00
N GLY A 233 0.96 10.46 1.77
CA GLY A 233 -0.31 11.15 1.52
C GLY A 233 -1.48 10.52 2.28
N SER A 234 -1.55 9.19 2.30
CA SER A 234 -2.55 8.43 3.05
C SER A 234 -2.40 8.62 4.57
N GLY A 235 -1.15 8.65 5.08
CA GLY A 235 -0.87 8.97 6.48
C GLY A 235 -1.36 10.36 6.90
N ILE A 236 -1.16 11.38 6.04
CA ILE A 236 -1.65 12.75 6.30
C ILE A 236 -3.17 12.79 6.37
N ARG A 237 -3.88 12.11 5.44
CA ARG A 237 -5.35 12.02 5.47
C ARG A 237 -5.84 11.40 6.78
N SER A 238 -5.17 10.34 7.25
CA SER A 238 -5.48 9.69 8.53
C SER A 238 -5.33 10.66 9.71
N LEU A 239 -4.30 11.48 9.73
CA LEU A 239 -4.10 12.50 10.77
C LEU A 239 -5.18 13.58 10.73
N LEU A 240 -5.55 14.07 9.55
CA LEU A 240 -6.63 15.05 9.39
C LEU A 240 -7.98 14.49 9.88
N LEU A 241 -8.29 13.25 9.51
CA LEU A 241 -9.47 12.53 10.00
C LEU A 241 -9.44 12.41 11.53
N SER A 242 -8.32 11.94 12.09
CA SER A 242 -8.12 11.82 13.54
C SER A 242 -8.42 13.13 14.26
N ILE A 243 -7.85 14.25 13.79
CA ILE A 243 -8.08 15.57 14.40
C ILE A 243 -9.57 15.91 14.38
N GLY A 244 -10.23 15.80 13.24
CA GLY A 244 -11.65 16.15 13.14
C GLY A 244 -12.53 15.29 14.05
N TYR A 245 -12.28 13.99 14.11
CA TYR A 245 -13.02 13.06 14.97
C TYR A 245 -12.79 13.30 16.46
N ILE A 246 -11.54 13.55 16.86
CA ILE A 246 -11.20 13.88 18.24
C ILE A 246 -11.88 15.18 18.65
N LEU A 247 -11.85 16.22 17.79
CA LEU A 247 -12.53 17.47 18.07
C LEU A 247 -14.04 17.28 18.25
N ILE A 248 -14.70 16.56 17.33
CA ILE A 248 -16.14 16.28 17.42
C ILE A 248 -16.48 15.50 18.70
N GLY A 249 -15.79 14.38 18.93
CA GLY A 249 -16.06 13.50 20.07
C GLY A 249 -15.76 14.17 21.41
N TRP A 250 -14.57 14.76 21.57
CA TRP A 250 -14.15 15.41 22.82
C TRP A 250 -15.02 16.61 23.19
N THR A 251 -15.28 17.51 22.22
CA THR A 251 -16.11 18.70 22.48
C THR A 251 -17.55 18.32 22.80
N GLY A 252 -18.12 17.36 22.07
CA GLY A 252 -19.49 16.90 22.31
C GLY A 252 -19.64 16.22 23.68
N LEU A 253 -18.72 15.32 24.05
CA LEU A 253 -18.77 14.62 25.33
C LEU A 253 -18.58 15.58 26.52
N ARG A 254 -17.66 16.55 26.40
CA ARG A 254 -17.44 17.54 27.46
C ARG A 254 -18.67 18.40 27.71
N ASN A 255 -19.34 18.85 26.64
CA ASN A 255 -20.55 19.67 26.75
C ASN A 255 -21.74 18.90 27.35
N MET A 256 -21.79 17.58 27.21
CA MET A 256 -22.80 16.74 27.86
C MET A 256 -22.55 16.56 29.36
N ASN A 257 -21.29 16.48 29.78
CA ASN A 257 -20.93 16.22 31.19
C ASN A 257 -20.97 17.49 32.07
N SER A 258 -21.02 18.69 31.48
CA SER A 258 -21.09 19.97 32.20
C SER A 258 -22.51 20.40 32.58
N LEU A 259 -23.53 19.55 32.41
CA LEU A 259 -24.90 19.84 32.87
C LEU A 259 -24.95 19.73 34.41
N PRO A 260 -25.29 20.80 35.15
CA PRO A 260 -25.29 20.77 36.61
C PRO A 260 -26.26 19.71 37.15
N PRO A 261 -25.94 19.05 38.27
CA PRO A 261 -26.88 18.14 38.93
C PRO A 261 -28.15 18.91 39.29
N GLU A 262 -29.31 18.26 39.13
CA GLU A 262 -30.60 18.80 39.57
C GLU A 262 -30.45 19.30 41.01
N ARG A 263 -30.75 20.58 41.23
CA ARG A 263 -30.87 21.07 42.60
C ARG A 263 -32.01 20.29 43.25
N PRO A 264 -31.81 19.67 44.42
CA PRO A 264 -32.91 19.02 45.13
C PRO A 264 -34.00 20.07 45.36
N ASN A 265 -35.22 19.70 44.98
CA ASN A 265 -36.42 20.49 45.16
C ASN A 265 -36.69 20.56 46.66
N TYR A 266 -36.20 21.62 47.33
CA TYR A 266 -36.60 21.92 48.70
C TYR A 266 -38.00 22.51 48.66
N THR A 267 -39.01 21.65 48.53
CA THR A 267 -40.36 21.93 48.98
C THR A 267 -40.64 21.03 50.16
N ASP A 268 -40.15 21.46 51.32
CA ASP A 268 -40.72 21.14 52.63
C ASP A 268 -40.46 22.36 53.50
N TYR A 269 -41.51 23.14 53.76
CA TYR A 269 -41.93 23.76 55.03
C TYR A 269 -43.16 24.65 54.76
#